data_AF-A0A517I7X7-F1
#
_entry.id   AF-A0A517I7X7-F1
#
_cell.length_a   1.000
_cell.length_b   1.000
_cell.length_c   1.000
_cell.angle_alpha   90.00
_cell.angle_beta   90.00
_cell.angle_gamma   90.00
#
_symmetry.space_group_name_H-M   'P 1'
#
loop_
_entity.id
_entity.type
_entity.pdbx_description
1 polymer ?
#
loop_
_entity_poly.entity_id
_entity_poly.type
_entity_poly.pdbx_seq_one_letter_code
_entity_poly.pdbx_strand_id
1 'polypeptide(L)'
;MKKFLTSLATVALLTSAVPAFAQQGQQTPATTATTQNSSSNDLSKASVDQQEFQDIEVRFNHVPNVDRYKWVRYNITDGYEDMGGTSYTTSTKIYSLSIGKLYRIHAYALDQNNNVIAVSNAVEIRGTRGQDTVIYLVLK
;
A
#
# COMPACT_ATOMS: atom_id res chain seq x y z
N MET A 1 10.01 -16.49 56.60
CA MET A 1 9.17 -15.58 55.77
C MET A 1 8.87 -16.28 54.44
N LYS A 2 7.61 -16.21 53.99
CA LYS A 2 7.06 -16.32 52.60
C LYS A 2 7.81 -17.24 51.60
N LYS A 3 7.36 -18.47 51.32
CA LYS A 3 6.25 -18.93 50.44
C LYS A 3 6.24 -18.33 49.01
N PHE A 4 6.40 -19.17 47.98
CA PHE A 4 5.36 -19.63 47.02
C PHE A 4 5.93 -19.99 45.63
N LEU A 5 5.38 -21.09 45.10
CA LEU A 5 5.56 -21.69 43.78
C LEU A 5 5.03 -20.77 42.67
N THR A 6 5.64 -20.81 41.49
CA THR A 6 4.88 -20.59 40.23
C THR A 6 5.45 -21.42 39.08
N SER A 7 4.68 -22.46 38.77
CA SER A 7 4.73 -23.27 37.55
C SER A 7 4.45 -22.40 36.32
N LEU A 8 5.23 -22.57 35.24
CA LEU A 8 4.92 -22.01 33.94
C LEU A 8 4.19 -23.09 33.12
N ALA A 9 2.87 -22.99 33.05
CA ALA A 9 2.03 -23.80 32.18
C ALA A 9 2.23 -23.36 30.73
N THR A 10 2.77 -24.25 29.89
CA THR A 10 2.84 -24.05 28.44
C THR A 10 1.43 -24.16 27.85
N VAL A 11 0.97 -23.08 27.24
CA VAL A 11 -0.39 -22.89 26.72
C VAL A 11 -0.50 -23.36 25.27
N ALA A 12 -1.65 -24.00 25.02
CA ALA A 12 -2.42 -24.16 23.78
C ALA A 12 -1.84 -24.94 22.59
N LEU A 13 -2.51 -26.08 22.36
CA LEU A 13 -2.56 -26.85 21.12
C LEU A 13 -2.98 -25.95 19.94
N LEU A 14 -2.11 -25.82 18.95
CA LEU A 14 -2.44 -25.29 17.62
C LEU A 14 -3.27 -26.35 16.88
N THR A 15 -4.58 -26.33 17.04
CA THR A 15 -5.50 -27.03 16.13
C THR A 15 -5.52 -26.26 14.82
N SER A 16 -4.69 -26.66 13.86
CA SER A 16 -4.73 -26.15 12.49
C SER A 16 -6.00 -26.65 11.80
N ALA A 17 -7.09 -25.91 11.94
CA ALA A 17 -8.27 -26.09 11.10
C ALA A 17 -7.95 -25.51 9.72
N VAL A 18 -7.55 -26.40 8.81
CA VAL A 18 -7.39 -26.08 7.38
C VAL A 18 -8.79 -25.85 6.81
N PRO A 19 -9.09 -24.72 6.15
CA PRO A 19 -10.36 -24.58 5.44
C PRO A 19 -10.43 -25.63 4.33
N ALA A 20 -11.44 -26.49 4.42
CA ALA A 20 -11.80 -27.43 3.37
C ALA A 20 -12.25 -26.62 2.14
N PHE A 21 -11.41 -26.58 1.10
CA PHE A 21 -11.82 -26.16 -0.22
C PHE A 21 -12.86 -27.16 -0.72
N ALA A 22 -14.14 -26.79 -0.61
CA ALA A 22 -15.21 -27.46 -1.31
C ALA A 22 -14.92 -27.36 -2.82
N GLN A 23 -14.51 -28.48 -3.42
CA GLN A 23 -14.48 -28.63 -4.87
C GLN A 23 -15.93 -28.63 -5.33
N GLN A 24 -16.41 -27.44 -5.69
CA GLN A 24 -17.73 -27.28 -6.28
C GLN A 24 -17.68 -27.90 -7.68
N GLY A 25 -18.38 -29.01 -7.83
CA GLY A 25 -18.43 -29.80 -9.06
C GLY A 25 -18.76 -28.93 -10.26
N GLN A 26 -17.85 -28.95 -11.23
CA GLN A 26 -18.06 -28.40 -12.55
C GLN A 26 -19.02 -29.33 -13.30
N GLN A 27 -20.31 -29.18 -13.07
CA GLN A 27 -21.35 -29.73 -13.94
C GLN A 27 -21.72 -28.64 -14.96
N THR A 28 -21.17 -28.77 -16.16
CA THR A 28 -21.72 -28.16 -17.37
C THR A 28 -22.97 -28.94 -17.78
N PRO A 29 -24.09 -28.27 -18.07
CA PRO A 29 -25.06 -28.77 -19.03
C PRO A 29 -24.97 -27.93 -20.32
N ALA A 30 -24.79 -28.61 -21.44
CA ALA A 30 -24.89 -28.01 -22.76
C ALA A 30 -26.36 -27.88 -23.22
N THR A 31 -26.57 -26.97 -24.18
CA THR A 31 -27.72 -26.82 -25.13
C THR A 31 -29.04 -26.31 -24.52
N THR A 32 -29.80 -25.34 -25.06
CA THR A 32 -30.13 -24.92 -26.45
C THR A 32 -30.66 -23.46 -26.50
N ALA A 33 -30.67 -22.86 -27.69
CA ALA A 33 -31.04 -21.48 -28.03
C ALA A 33 -32.49 -21.02 -27.76
N THR A 34 -32.70 -19.71 -27.57
CA THR A 34 -33.79 -18.90 -28.19
C THR A 34 -33.59 -17.40 -27.93
N THR A 35 -33.76 -16.61 -28.98
CA THR A 35 -33.76 -15.13 -28.99
C THR A 35 -34.99 -14.55 -28.31
N GLN A 36 -34.82 -13.57 -27.42
CA GLN A 36 -35.86 -12.56 -27.20
C GLN A 36 -35.26 -11.23 -26.75
N ASN A 37 -35.43 -10.22 -27.60
CA ASN A 37 -35.15 -8.83 -27.32
C ASN A 37 -36.28 -8.30 -26.42
N SER A 38 -35.96 -7.73 -25.26
CA SER A 38 -36.88 -6.89 -24.49
C SER A 38 -36.09 -5.89 -23.66
N SER A 39 -36.17 -4.65 -24.12
CA SER A 39 -35.82 -3.44 -23.39
C SER A 39 -36.65 -3.34 -22.10
N SER A 40 -35.97 -3.00 -21.00
CA SER A 40 -36.37 -2.13 -19.88
C SER A 40 -35.99 -2.74 -18.52
N ASN A 41 -34.92 -2.20 -17.92
CA ASN A 41 -35.04 -1.45 -16.66
C ASN A 41 -33.67 -0.89 -16.27
N ASP A 42 -33.66 0.43 -16.12
CA ASP A 42 -32.71 1.17 -15.30
C ASP A 42 -32.54 0.53 -13.91
N LEU A 43 -31.41 0.90 -13.26
CA LEU A 43 -31.04 0.65 -11.86
C LEU A 43 -30.16 -0.58 -11.61
N SER A 44 -28.93 -0.52 -12.10
CA SER A 44 -27.77 -0.97 -11.31
C SER A 44 -26.45 -0.39 -11.82
N LYS A 45 -26.41 0.92 -12.08
CA LYS A 45 -25.21 1.66 -11.69
C LYS A 45 -25.26 1.80 -10.17
N ALA A 46 -25.05 0.68 -9.46
CA ALA A 46 -24.24 0.81 -8.26
C ALA A 46 -22.95 1.42 -8.81
N SER A 47 -22.78 2.72 -8.61
CA SER A 47 -21.49 3.36 -8.71
C SER A 47 -20.64 2.58 -7.72
N VAL A 48 -20.00 1.52 -8.22
CA VAL A 48 -18.77 1.00 -7.63
C VAL A 48 -18.00 2.27 -7.37
N ASP A 49 -17.80 2.62 -6.09
CA ASP A 49 -16.91 3.70 -5.71
C ASP A 49 -15.60 3.39 -6.43
N GLN A 50 -15.42 3.98 -7.62
CA GLN A 50 -14.26 3.72 -8.45
C GLN A 50 -13.16 4.33 -7.63
N GLN A 51 -12.40 3.45 -6.97
CA GLN A 51 -11.34 3.87 -6.09
C GLN A 51 -10.39 4.69 -6.96
N GLU A 52 -10.42 5.99 -6.70
CA GLU A 52 -9.65 6.94 -7.47
C GLU A 52 -8.33 7.13 -6.78
N PHE A 53 -7.31 7.33 -7.61
CA PHE A 53 -5.96 7.46 -7.14
C PHE A 53 -5.30 8.69 -7.74
N GLN A 54 -4.36 9.26 -6.97
CA GLN A 54 -3.46 10.31 -7.40
C GLN A 54 -2.04 9.75 -7.51
N ASP A 55 -1.34 10.14 -8.56
CA ASP A 55 0.09 9.92 -8.70
C ASP A 55 0.83 11.23 -8.38
N ILE A 56 1.96 11.14 -7.70
CA ILE A 56 2.75 12.30 -7.30
C ILE A 56 4.19 12.16 -7.77
N GLU A 57 4.87 13.28 -7.97
CA GLU A 57 6.32 13.31 -8.16
C GLU A 57 7.00 13.70 -6.84
N VAL A 58 8.03 12.96 -6.45
CA VAL A 58 8.89 13.31 -5.31
C VAL A 58 10.27 13.63 -5.83
N ARG A 59 10.77 14.80 -5.45
CA ARG A 59 12.10 15.30 -5.80
C ARG A 59 12.99 15.41 -4.58
N PHE A 60 14.26 15.10 -4.77
CA PHE A 60 15.31 15.11 -3.76
C PHE A 60 16.32 16.22 -4.10
N ASN A 61 16.92 16.86 -3.10
CA ASN A 61 18.16 17.61 -3.35
C ASN A 61 19.32 16.65 -3.62
N HIS A 62 20.32 17.11 -4.37
CA HIS A 62 21.56 16.36 -4.53
C HIS A 62 22.30 16.24 -3.18
N VAL A 63 22.72 15.03 -2.85
CA VAL A 63 23.58 14.71 -1.69
C VAL A 63 24.92 14.19 -2.21
N PRO A 64 26.08 14.76 -1.80
CA PRO A 64 27.38 14.25 -2.20
C PRO A 64 27.61 12.79 -1.77
N ASN A 65 28.34 12.02 -2.59
CA ASN A 65 28.67 10.60 -2.35
C ASN A 65 27.46 9.65 -2.27
N VAL A 66 26.28 10.08 -2.73
CA VAL A 66 25.10 9.23 -2.82
C VAL A 66 25.21 8.26 -3.98
N ASP A 67 24.86 7.00 -3.73
CA ASP A 67 24.64 5.98 -4.76
C ASP A 67 23.18 5.99 -5.22
N ARG A 68 22.24 6.05 -4.27
CA ARG A 68 20.80 6.05 -4.53
C ARG A 68 19.98 6.63 -3.39
N TYR A 69 18.74 7.00 -3.70
CA TYR A 69 17.74 7.47 -2.75
C TYR A 69 16.72 6.38 -2.48
N LYS A 70 16.44 6.07 -1.22
CA LYS A 70 15.34 5.20 -0.80
C LYS A 70 14.21 6.06 -0.26
N TRP A 71 12.97 5.71 -0.54
CA TRP A 71 11.81 6.38 0.05
C TRP A 71 10.82 5.36 0.60
N VAL A 72 10.02 5.80 1.57
CA VAL A 72 8.95 5.03 2.20
C VAL A 72 7.72 5.92 2.36
N ARG A 73 6.56 5.37 2.01
CA ARG A 73 5.23 5.95 2.16
C ARG A 73 4.44 5.14 3.18
N TYR A 74 3.94 5.81 4.20
CA TYR A 74 3.02 5.26 5.19
C TYR A 74 1.62 5.81 4.93
N ASN A 75 0.62 4.94 4.92
CA ASN A 75 -0.79 5.37 4.96
C ASN A 75 -1.15 5.65 6.42
N ILE A 76 -1.16 6.93 6.79
CA ILE A 76 -1.44 7.37 8.16
C ILE A 76 -2.92 7.21 8.50
N THR A 77 -3.80 7.34 7.52
CA THR A 77 -5.24 7.15 7.73
C THR A 77 -5.58 5.73 8.17
N ASP A 78 -4.90 4.74 7.57
CA ASP A 78 -5.20 3.32 7.80
C ASP A 78 -4.15 2.63 8.68
N GLY A 79 -3.07 3.32 9.04
CA GLY A 79 -2.11 2.90 10.08
C GLY A 79 -1.07 1.86 9.64
N TYR A 80 -0.72 1.80 8.35
CA TYR A 80 0.23 0.80 7.84
C TYR A 80 1.30 1.41 6.90
N GLU A 81 2.46 0.73 6.80
CA GLU A 81 3.45 1.04 5.76
C GLU A 81 2.91 0.58 4.41
N ASP A 82 2.75 1.51 3.49
CA ASP A 82 1.99 1.28 2.28
C ASP A 82 2.87 0.91 1.09
N MET A 83 3.95 1.66 0.86
CA MET A 83 4.87 1.39 -0.24
C MET A 83 6.25 1.99 0.02
N GLY A 84 7.28 1.41 -0.58
CA GLY A 84 8.62 2.00 -0.61
C GLY A 84 9.31 1.73 -1.93
N GLY A 85 10.38 2.46 -2.20
CA GLY A 85 11.12 2.34 -3.44
C GLY A 85 12.51 2.93 -3.39
N THR A 86 13.25 2.74 -4.48
CA THR A 86 14.61 3.25 -4.68
C THR A 86 14.67 4.03 -5.98
N SER A 87 15.38 5.15 -6.00
CA SER A 87 15.68 5.94 -7.20
C SER A 87 17.18 6.23 -7.30
N TYR A 88 17.72 6.14 -8.51
CA TYR A 88 19.11 6.49 -8.82
C TYR A 88 19.24 7.93 -9.35
N THR A 89 18.12 8.67 -9.37
CA THR A 89 18.08 10.08 -9.76
C THR A 89 17.43 10.91 -8.65
N THR A 90 17.47 12.24 -8.80
CA THR A 90 16.88 13.18 -7.83
C THR A 90 15.36 13.33 -7.96
N SER A 91 14.69 12.44 -8.69
CA SER A 91 13.22 12.42 -8.80
C SER A 91 12.68 11.00 -8.93
N THR A 92 11.43 10.79 -8.50
CA THR A 92 10.70 9.54 -8.69
C THR A 92 9.20 9.80 -8.67
N LYS A 93 8.42 8.96 -9.38
CA LYS A 93 6.97 8.98 -9.30
C LYS A 93 6.49 7.96 -8.26
N ILE A 94 5.58 8.39 -7.39
CA ILE A 94 4.89 7.53 -6.43
C ILE A 94 3.43 7.44 -6.88
N TYR A 95 2.99 6.22 -7.16
CA TYR A 95 1.68 5.96 -7.75
C TYR A 95 0.65 5.58 -6.71
N SER A 96 -0.63 5.70 -7.06
CA SER A 96 -1.73 5.06 -6.33
C SER A 96 -2.02 5.59 -4.92
N LEU A 97 -1.92 6.90 -4.68
CA LEU A 97 -2.42 7.51 -3.44
C LEU A 97 -3.94 7.56 -3.51
N SER A 98 -4.65 6.85 -2.63
CA SER A 98 -6.11 6.89 -2.60
C SER A 98 -6.60 8.29 -2.26
N ILE A 99 -7.57 8.80 -3.02
CA ILE A 99 -8.15 10.13 -2.78
C ILE A 99 -8.75 10.20 -1.37
N GLY A 100 -8.48 11.30 -0.66
CA GLY A 100 -8.97 11.56 0.69
C GLY A 100 -8.13 10.95 1.82
N LYS A 101 -7.22 10.01 1.54
CA LYS A 101 -6.31 9.41 2.53
C LYS A 101 -5.09 10.30 2.78
N LEU A 102 -4.61 10.29 4.03
CA LEU A 102 -3.40 10.99 4.48
C LEU A 102 -2.21 10.02 4.46
N TYR A 103 -1.15 10.45 3.80
CA TYR A 103 0.09 9.71 3.68
C TYR A 103 1.24 10.49 4.29
N ARG A 104 2.23 9.79 4.84
CA ARG A 104 3.50 10.35 5.28
C ARG A 104 4.63 9.74 4.48
N ILE A 105 5.50 10.58 3.94
CA ILE A 105 6.60 10.17 3.07
C ILE A 105 7.92 10.59 3.69
N HIS A 106 8.88 9.66 3.69
CA HIS A 106 10.25 9.86 4.12
C HIS A 106 11.22 9.40 3.03
N ALA A 107 12.39 10.04 2.95
CA ALA A 107 13.47 9.64 2.08
C ALA A 107 14.81 9.56 2.81
N TYR A 108 15.69 8.71 2.28
CA TYR A 108 17.03 8.42 2.75
C TYR A 108 18.00 8.46 1.57
N ALA A 109 19.16 9.06 1.74
CA ALA A 109 20.27 8.93 0.81
C ALA A 109 21.16 7.78 1.29
N LEU A 110 21.51 6.86 0.38
CA LEU A 110 22.35 5.70 0.66
C LEU A 110 23.67 5.81 -0.12
N ASP A 111 24.78 5.46 0.52
CA ASP A 111 26.06 5.27 -0.16
C ASP A 111 26.13 3.88 -0.85
N GLN A 112 27.25 3.60 -1.52
CA GLN A 112 27.50 2.33 -2.22
C GLN A 112 27.51 1.11 -1.29
N ASN A 113 27.68 1.31 0.02
CA ASN A 113 27.72 0.27 1.04
C ASN A 113 26.38 0.15 1.79
N ASN A 114 25.33 0.84 1.34
CA ASN A 114 24.00 0.89 1.95
C ASN A 114 23.93 1.63 3.29
N ASN A 115 24.93 2.45 3.62
CA ASN A 115 24.85 3.31 4.79
C ASN A 115 23.94 4.50 4.50
N VAL A 116 23.12 4.87 5.48
CA VAL A 116 22.31 6.10 5.40
C VAL A 116 23.23 7.30 5.66
N ILE A 117 23.35 8.17 4.67
CA ILE A 117 24.23 9.35 4.73
C ILE A 117 23.46 10.68 4.86
N ALA A 118 22.16 10.69 4.57
CA ALA A 118 21.28 11.83 4.80
C ALA A 118 19.82 11.35 4.90
N VAL A 119 18.99 12.10 5.63
CA VAL A 119 17.57 11.76 5.86
C VAL A 119 16.69 12.99 5.65
N SER A 120 15.52 12.82 5.06
CA SER A 120 14.53 13.88 4.96
C SER A 120 13.67 13.97 6.23
N ASN A 121 13.17 15.17 6.51
CA ASN A 121 11.97 15.28 7.36
C ASN A 121 10.80 14.54 6.71
N ALA A 122 9.86 14.12 7.54
CA ALA A 122 8.57 13.60 7.07
C ALA A 122 7.81 14.70 6.33
N VAL A 123 7.19 14.37 5.20
CA VAL A 123 6.16 15.23 4.60
C VAL A 123 4.85 14.47 4.59
N GLU A 124 3.80 15.14 5.05
CA GLU A 124 2.44 14.61 4.99
C GLU A 124 1.68 15.21 3.81
N ILE A 125 1.00 14.34 3.06
CA ILE A 125 0.21 14.70 1.90
C ILE A 125 -1.11 13.97 1.91
N ARG A 126 -2.19 14.65 1.54
CA ARG A 126 -3.50 14.04 1.32
C ARG A 126 -3.69 13.78 -0.17
N GLY A 127 -4.19 12.59 -0.53
CA GLY A 127 -4.55 12.28 -1.91
C GLY A 127 -5.67 13.22 -2.39
N THR A 128 -5.44 13.97 -3.47
CA THR A 128 -6.37 14.94 -4.03
C THR A 128 -6.70 14.66 -5.49
N ARG A 129 -7.99 14.76 -5.84
CA ARG A 129 -8.50 14.54 -7.19
C ARG A 129 -7.97 15.60 -8.16
N GLY A 130 -7.44 15.17 -9.30
CA GLY A 130 -7.11 16.02 -10.44
C GLY A 130 -5.96 17.02 -10.23
N GLN A 131 -5.08 16.78 -9.25
CA GLN A 131 -3.90 17.63 -9.04
C GLN A 131 -2.60 16.91 -9.38
N ASP A 132 -1.76 17.57 -10.17
CA ASP A 132 -0.36 17.19 -10.32
C ASP A 132 0.43 17.71 -9.11
N THR A 133 0.77 16.83 -8.18
CA THR A 133 1.51 17.22 -6.97
C THR A 133 2.98 16.84 -7.07
N VAL A 134 3.84 17.82 -6.80
CA VAL A 134 5.29 17.65 -6.71
C VAL A 134 5.74 17.97 -5.28
N ILE A 135 6.37 17.01 -4.61
CA ILE A 135 6.91 17.17 -3.25
C ILE A 135 8.43 17.27 -3.33
N TYR A 136 9.01 18.24 -2.63
CA TYR A 136 10.46 18.37 -2.47
C TYR A 136 10.87 17.88 -1.08
N LEU A 137 11.65 16.81 -1.03
CA LEU A 137 12.23 16.26 0.18
C LEU A 137 13.69 16.70 0.28
N VAL A 138 13.96 17.56 1.26
CA VAL A 138 15.32 18.01 1.56
C VAL A 138 15.96 17.02 2.52
N LEU A 139 16.99 16.33 2.07
CA LEU A 139 17.82 15.42 2.85
C LEU A 139 19.00 16.18 3.47
N LYS A 140 19.21 15.95 4.77
CA LYS A 140 20.27 16.55 5.58
C LYS A 140 20.98 15.51 6.42
#